data_AF-A0A1I5Z4Z4-F1
#
_entry.id   AF-A0A1I5Z4Z4-F1
#
_cell.length_a   1.000
_cell.length_b   1.000
_cell.length_c   1.000
_cell.angle_alpha   90.00
_cell.angle_beta   90.00
_cell.angle_gamma   90.00
#
_symmetry.space_group_name_H-M   'P 1'
#
loop_
_entity.id
_entity.type
_entity.pdbx_description
1 polymer ?
#
loop_
_entity_poly.entity_id
_entity_poly.type
_entity_poly.pdbx_seq_one_letter_code
_entity_poly.pdbx_strand_id
1 'polypeptide(L)'
;MNIRAMFFTVLAAVLLSGCATDYRNKTPTEVAQATRVHESEYSESRIYLAPPVTGNPVMGMTYEAQLAAIQSKKDGSITHALRVKWSYLSHAWMFFSNATMPGPIPLETVSTNREVYSCRSSRCSYYESTSAVVPLEILANASAGLKVRFSSQQGAVMVELPASYVLGYLQAMSTALGGAVTPTAAAPASRIPKWEAVPTRPAGQAGEVANKSKEQQLQELQSTQGLSYEEYQRRYQLIMGQ
;
A
#
# COMPACT_ATOMS: atom_id res chain seq x y z
N MET A 1 13.47 -32.94 46.98
CA MET A 1 12.47 -32.20 46.17
C MET A 1 12.58 -30.72 46.51
N ASN A 2 13.07 -29.89 45.57
CA ASN A 2 12.94 -28.43 45.61
C ASN A 2 13.27 -27.89 44.19
N ILE A 3 12.24 -27.71 43.36
CA ILE A 3 12.33 -27.07 42.04
C ILE A 3 11.42 -25.84 42.09
N ARG A 4 11.97 -24.70 42.50
CA ARG A 4 11.33 -23.39 42.32
C ARG A 4 12.43 -22.34 42.13
N ALA A 5 12.14 -21.39 41.25
CA ALA A 5 12.91 -20.19 40.91
C ALA A 5 13.91 -20.35 39.75
N MET A 6 13.42 -20.15 38.51
CA MET A 6 14.08 -19.36 37.47
C MET A 6 13.20 -19.29 36.22
N PHE A 7 12.14 -18.46 36.25
CA PHE A 7 11.39 -18.09 35.04
C PHE A 7 10.78 -16.70 35.25
N PHE A 8 11.63 -15.69 35.43
CA PHE A 8 11.20 -14.29 35.47
C PHE A 8 12.30 -13.38 34.90
N THR A 9 12.67 -13.62 33.65
CA THR A 9 13.40 -12.64 32.85
C THR A 9 13.08 -12.86 31.39
N VAL A 10 12.85 -11.76 30.67
CA VAL A 10 12.52 -11.65 29.23
C VAL A 10 11.03 -11.39 28.97
N LEU A 11 10.58 -10.17 29.30
CA LEU A 11 9.52 -9.51 28.53
C LEU A 11 9.68 -7.97 28.59
N ALA A 12 10.91 -7.50 28.45
CA ALA A 12 11.22 -6.10 28.20
C ALA A 12 11.91 -6.00 26.83
N ALA A 13 11.50 -5.03 26.01
CA ALA A 13 12.03 -4.68 24.69
C ALA A 13 11.32 -5.26 23.43
N VAL A 14 9.99 -5.09 23.34
CA VAL A 14 9.32 -4.89 22.03
C VAL A 14 8.65 -3.52 22.00
N LEU A 15 9.38 -2.49 22.43
CA LEU A 15 9.12 -1.12 21.98
C LEU A 15 9.86 -0.96 20.65
N LEU A 16 9.37 -1.66 19.62
CA LEU A 16 9.73 -1.40 18.23
C LEU A 16 9.25 0.01 17.92
N SER A 17 10.14 0.97 18.16
CA SER A 17 10.01 2.32 17.66
C SER A 17 9.77 2.22 16.15
N GLY A 18 8.51 2.46 15.76
CA GLY A 18 8.07 2.51 14.38
C GLY A 18 8.62 3.72 13.65
N CYS A 19 9.94 3.86 13.62
CA CYS A 19 10.61 4.82 12.77
C CYS A 19 10.25 4.44 11.34
N ALA A 20 9.61 5.37 10.62
CA ALA A 20 9.41 5.25 9.19
C ALA A 20 10.77 4.99 8.55
N THR A 21 11.01 3.73 8.17
CA THR A 21 12.30 3.30 7.64
C THR A 21 12.34 3.66 6.17
N ASP A 22 13.31 4.47 5.76
CA ASP A 22 13.50 4.78 4.35
C ASP A 22 14.20 3.61 3.64
N TYR A 23 13.41 2.79 2.93
CA TYR A 23 13.90 1.64 2.18
C TYR A 23 14.69 1.99 0.92
N ARG A 24 14.83 3.27 0.55
CA ARG A 24 15.65 3.69 -0.59
C ARG A 24 17.14 3.45 -0.35
N ASN A 25 17.56 3.55 0.91
CA ASN A 25 18.97 3.45 1.31
C ASN A 25 19.30 2.11 1.98
N LYS A 26 18.38 1.14 1.87
CA LYS A 26 18.53 -0.18 2.47
C LYS A 26 19.20 -1.17 1.53
N THR A 27 19.82 -2.17 2.14
CA THR A 27 20.45 -3.27 1.41
C THR A 27 19.38 -4.15 0.76
N PRO A 28 19.71 -4.89 -0.32
CA PRO A 28 18.79 -5.85 -0.92
C PRO A 28 18.21 -6.85 0.09
N THR A 29 19.03 -7.35 1.02
CA THR A 29 18.60 -8.31 2.04
C THR A 29 17.58 -7.72 3.01
N GLU A 30 17.76 -6.47 3.46
CA GLU A 30 16.78 -5.79 4.32
C GLU A 30 15.44 -5.57 3.59
N VAL A 31 15.48 -5.16 2.32
CA VAL A 31 14.26 -5.00 1.49
C VAL A 31 13.57 -6.35 1.28
N ALA A 32 14.35 -7.41 1.03
CA ALA A 32 13.81 -8.75 0.84
C ALA A 32 13.09 -9.26 2.10
N GLN A 33 13.71 -9.11 3.27
CA GLN A 33 13.13 -9.52 4.56
C GLN A 33 11.89 -8.69 4.94
N ALA A 34 11.83 -7.43 4.52
CA ALA A 34 10.69 -6.57 4.77
C ALA A 34 9.52 -6.77 3.78
N THR A 35 9.73 -7.58 2.73
CA THR A 35 8.67 -7.91 1.76
C THR A 35 7.63 -8.81 2.44
N ARG A 36 6.36 -8.39 2.37
CA ARG A 36 5.25 -9.07 3.04
C ARG A 36 4.48 -9.93 2.06
N VAL A 37 4.01 -11.07 2.55
CA VAL A 37 3.08 -11.94 1.83
C VAL A 37 1.70 -11.77 2.43
N HIS A 38 0.75 -11.34 1.61
CA HIS A 38 -0.66 -11.27 1.94
C HIS A 38 -1.35 -12.44 1.24
N GLU A 39 -1.83 -13.38 2.04
CA GLU A 39 -2.61 -14.51 1.60
C GLU A 39 -3.93 -14.52 2.37
N SER A 40 -5.03 -14.70 1.63
CA SER A 40 -6.37 -14.83 2.21
C SER A 40 -7.00 -16.09 1.66
N GLU A 41 -7.72 -16.84 2.49
CA GLU A 41 -8.52 -17.99 2.04
C GLU A 41 -9.66 -17.58 1.09
N TYR A 42 -10.07 -16.31 1.14
CA TYR A 42 -11.15 -15.76 0.31
C TYR A 42 -10.65 -15.14 -1.01
N SER A 43 -9.33 -14.99 -1.20
CA SER A 43 -8.76 -14.45 -2.44
C SER A 43 -8.22 -15.57 -3.31
N GLU A 44 -8.50 -15.49 -4.61
CA GLU A 44 -7.92 -16.35 -5.65
C GLU A 44 -6.43 -16.04 -5.93
N SER A 45 -5.85 -15.11 -5.17
CA SER A 45 -4.48 -14.65 -5.36
C SER A 45 -3.67 -14.58 -4.06
N ARG A 46 -2.36 -14.65 -4.21
CA ARG A 46 -1.36 -14.33 -3.18
C ARG A 46 -0.64 -13.06 -3.60
N ILE A 47 -0.55 -12.08 -2.70
CA ILE A 47 0.03 -10.78 -3.00
C ILE A 47 1.34 -10.62 -2.23
N TYR A 48 2.41 -10.30 -2.94
CA TYR A 48 3.71 -9.97 -2.40
C TYR A 48 3.89 -8.45 -2.46
N LEU A 49 4.19 -7.81 -1.34
CA LEU A 49 4.37 -6.36 -1.24
C LEU A 49 5.75 -6.03 -0.69
N ALA A 50 6.58 -5.41 -1.50
CA ALA A 50 7.82 -4.79 -1.03
C ALA A 50 7.49 -3.63 -0.07
N PRO A 51 8.40 -3.28 0.86
CA PRO A 51 8.18 -2.14 1.73
C PRO A 51 8.08 -0.83 0.93
N PRO A 52 7.22 0.14 1.32
CA PRO A 52 7.10 1.38 0.57
C PRO A 52 8.34 2.25 0.68
N VAL A 53 8.61 3.00 -0.39
CA VAL A 53 9.60 4.09 -0.43
C VAL A 53 8.91 5.41 -0.68
N THR A 54 9.27 6.43 0.09
CA THR A 54 8.75 7.78 -0.10
C THR A 54 9.61 8.53 -1.10
N GLY A 55 8.97 9.05 -2.13
CA GLY A 55 9.59 9.90 -3.13
C GLY A 55 9.92 11.29 -2.62
N ASN A 56 10.83 11.96 -3.31
CA ASN A 56 11.03 13.39 -3.09
C ASN A 56 9.77 14.14 -3.59
N PRO A 57 9.29 15.18 -2.89
CA PRO A 57 8.15 15.94 -3.36
C PRO A 57 8.42 16.56 -4.74
N VAL A 58 7.45 16.46 -5.65
CA VAL A 58 7.51 17.05 -7.01
C VAL A 58 6.25 17.86 -7.23
N MET A 59 6.39 19.15 -7.55
CA MET A 59 5.27 20.07 -7.79
C MET A 59 4.24 20.10 -6.63
N GLY A 60 4.72 20.06 -5.38
CA GLY A 60 3.86 20.05 -4.19
C GLY A 60 3.11 18.73 -3.94
N MET A 61 3.45 17.68 -4.68
CA MET A 61 2.93 16.33 -4.49
C MET A 61 3.97 15.45 -3.82
N THR A 62 3.53 14.64 -2.87
CA THR A 62 4.33 13.53 -2.32
C THR A 62 3.83 12.21 -2.89
N TYR A 63 4.69 11.21 -2.97
CA TYR A 63 4.28 9.87 -3.35
C TYR A 63 4.98 8.81 -2.52
N GLU A 64 4.30 7.69 -2.32
CA GLU A 64 4.86 6.43 -1.83
C GLU A 64 4.80 5.41 -2.96
N ALA A 65 5.94 4.80 -3.28
CA ALA A 65 6.04 3.79 -4.32
C ALA A 65 6.44 2.44 -3.71
N GLN A 66 5.91 1.35 -4.23
CA GLN A 66 6.32 0.00 -3.84
C GLN A 66 6.17 -0.98 -4.99
N LEU A 67 7.07 -1.96 -5.07
CA LEU A 67 6.89 -3.09 -5.96
C LEU A 67 5.92 -4.11 -5.34
N ALA A 68 5.11 -4.71 -6.20
CA ALA A 68 4.17 -5.75 -5.82
C ALA A 68 4.18 -6.87 -6.86
N ALA A 69 3.92 -8.10 -6.43
CA ALA A 69 3.54 -9.20 -7.31
C ALA A 69 2.20 -9.78 -6.88
N ILE A 70 1.36 -10.13 -7.84
CA ILE A 70 0.16 -10.93 -7.64
C ILE A 70 0.40 -12.28 -8.29
N GLN A 71 0.38 -13.34 -7.47
CA GLN A 71 0.38 -14.72 -7.94
C GLN A 71 -1.05 -15.26 -7.93
N SER A 72 -1.54 -15.70 -9.08
CA SER A 72 -2.80 -16.44 -9.19
C SER A 72 -2.64 -17.82 -8.55
N LYS A 73 -3.54 -18.20 -7.64
CA LYS A 73 -3.54 -19.54 -7.02
C LYS A 73 -4.02 -20.62 -7.98
N LYS A 74 -4.72 -20.23 -9.05
CA LYS A 74 -5.31 -21.16 -10.01
C LYS A 74 -4.26 -21.77 -10.95
N ASP A 75 -3.37 -20.94 -11.47
CA ASP A 75 -2.39 -21.32 -12.50
C ASP A 75 -0.94 -20.97 -12.13
N GLY A 76 -0.72 -20.35 -10.97
CA GLY A 76 0.61 -19.95 -10.51
C GLY A 76 1.19 -18.74 -11.26
N SER A 77 0.44 -18.15 -12.19
CA SER A 77 0.91 -16.99 -12.98
C SER A 77 1.18 -15.79 -12.09
N ILE A 78 2.22 -15.01 -12.42
CA ILE A 78 2.69 -13.89 -11.61
C ILE A 78 2.67 -12.60 -12.42
N THR A 79 1.98 -11.60 -11.91
CA THR A 79 1.98 -10.24 -12.46
C THR A 79 2.72 -9.31 -11.51
N HIS A 80 3.75 -8.64 -12.02
CA HIS A 80 4.50 -7.64 -11.26
C HIS A 80 3.97 -6.25 -11.56
N ALA A 81 3.94 -5.38 -10.55
CA ALA A 81 3.55 -3.99 -10.73
C ALA A 81 4.30 -3.03 -9.79
N LEU A 82 4.44 -1.80 -10.26
CA LEU A 82 4.81 -0.66 -9.45
C LEU A 82 3.53 0.03 -8.97
N ARG A 83 3.25 -0.04 -7.67
CA ARG A 83 2.11 0.66 -7.05
C ARG A 83 2.59 2.01 -6.52
N VAL A 84 1.87 3.07 -6.83
CA VAL A 84 2.18 4.43 -6.40
C VAL A 84 0.96 5.04 -5.76
N LYS A 85 1.12 5.51 -4.52
CA LYS A 85 0.15 6.31 -3.78
C LYS A 85 0.59 7.77 -3.80
N TRP A 86 -0.23 8.61 -4.40
CA TRP A 86 -0.03 10.04 -4.52
C TRP A 86 -0.76 10.76 -3.39
N SER A 87 -0.15 11.81 -2.85
CA SER A 87 -0.80 12.76 -1.95
C SER A 87 -0.46 14.18 -2.34
N TYR A 88 -1.49 15.02 -2.50
CA TYR A 88 -1.31 16.39 -2.91
C TYR A 88 -2.48 17.29 -2.51
N LEU A 89 -2.19 18.59 -2.37
CA LEU A 89 -3.17 19.64 -2.12
C LEU A 89 -3.46 20.37 -3.44
N SER A 90 -4.69 20.31 -3.93
CA SER A 90 -5.06 20.93 -5.21
C SER A 90 -6.50 21.46 -5.21
N HIS A 91 -6.87 22.14 -6.28
CA HIS A 91 -8.25 22.51 -6.60
C HIS A 91 -8.98 21.41 -7.41
N ALA A 92 -8.23 20.46 -7.98
CA ALA A 92 -8.78 19.38 -8.80
C ALA A 92 -7.92 18.11 -8.72
N TRP A 93 -8.52 16.99 -9.12
CA TRP A 93 -7.82 15.71 -9.28
C TRP A 93 -6.76 15.76 -10.39
N MET A 94 -5.68 15.00 -10.21
CA MET A 94 -4.61 14.91 -11.22
C MET A 94 -4.95 13.85 -12.28
N PHE A 95 -5.60 12.76 -11.87
CA PHE A 95 -5.96 11.60 -12.68
C PHE A 95 -4.75 10.96 -13.36
N PHE A 96 -3.84 10.37 -12.58
CA PHE A 96 -2.71 9.61 -13.13
C PHE A 96 -3.22 8.36 -13.88
N SER A 97 -3.03 8.33 -15.19
CA SER A 97 -3.69 7.35 -16.09
C SER A 97 -2.78 6.72 -17.14
N ASN A 98 -1.50 7.09 -17.19
CA ASN A 98 -0.53 6.51 -18.11
C ASN A 98 0.84 6.39 -17.42
N ALA A 99 1.59 5.34 -17.73
CA ALA A 99 2.95 5.13 -17.25
C ALA A 99 3.86 4.73 -18.42
N THR A 100 5.09 5.26 -18.44
CA THR A 100 6.08 4.99 -19.48
C THR A 100 7.46 4.77 -18.87
N MET A 101 8.22 3.85 -19.43
CA MET A 101 9.65 3.64 -19.12
C MET A 101 10.53 4.55 -20.00
N PRO A 102 11.83 4.72 -19.68
CA PRO A 102 12.81 5.20 -20.65
C PRO A 102 12.74 4.39 -21.95
N GLY A 103 12.83 5.06 -23.11
CA GLY A 103 12.69 4.38 -24.41
C GLY A 103 11.25 4.32 -24.93
N PRO A 104 10.43 5.37 -24.70
CA PRO A 104 8.96 5.40 -24.81
C PRO A 104 8.16 4.09 -24.64
N ILE A 105 8.56 3.17 -23.77
CA ILE A 105 7.84 1.90 -23.60
C ILE A 105 6.60 2.15 -22.73
N PRO A 106 5.37 2.03 -23.25
CA PRO A 106 4.17 2.20 -22.46
C PRO A 106 3.99 1.02 -21.50
N LEU A 107 3.53 1.30 -20.30
CA LEU A 107 3.13 0.30 -19.31
C LEU A 107 1.62 0.36 -19.15
N GLU A 108 1.00 -0.80 -18.95
CA GLU A 108 -0.42 -0.87 -18.62
C GLU A 108 -0.64 -0.31 -17.21
N THR A 109 -1.60 0.62 -17.08
CA THR A 109 -1.89 1.28 -15.80
C THR A 109 -3.29 1.00 -15.29
N VAL A 110 -3.41 0.85 -13.97
CA VAL A 110 -4.69 0.65 -13.28
C VAL A 110 -4.81 1.65 -12.14
N SER A 111 -5.85 2.46 -12.15
CA SER A 111 -6.23 3.31 -11.01
C SER A 111 -6.96 2.44 -9.98
N THR A 112 -6.41 2.32 -8.77
CA THR A 112 -6.96 1.43 -7.74
C THR A 112 -7.75 2.17 -6.67
N ASN A 113 -7.43 3.44 -6.39
CA ASN A 113 -8.14 4.21 -5.37
C ASN A 113 -8.08 5.71 -5.65
N ARG A 114 -9.12 6.44 -5.24
CA ARG A 114 -9.19 7.92 -5.24
C ARG A 114 -10.04 8.36 -4.05
N GLU A 115 -9.42 9.06 -3.10
CA GLU A 115 -10.08 9.57 -1.89
C GLU A 115 -9.80 11.06 -1.66
N VAL A 116 -10.83 11.80 -1.28
CA VAL A 116 -10.66 13.15 -0.74
C VAL A 116 -10.40 13.01 0.76
N TYR A 117 -9.19 13.34 1.20
CA TYR A 117 -8.79 13.19 2.60
C TYR A 117 -9.38 14.30 3.48
N SER A 118 -9.28 15.54 3.03
CA SER A 118 -9.85 16.71 3.72
C SER A 118 -9.94 17.90 2.77
N CYS A 119 -10.81 18.86 3.09
CA CYS A 119 -10.89 20.13 2.38
C CYS A 119 -10.80 21.29 3.36
N ARG A 120 -10.11 22.35 2.96
CA ARG A 120 -10.03 23.62 3.71
C ARG A 120 -10.21 24.78 2.74
N SER A 121 -11.22 25.61 2.98
CA SER A 121 -11.58 26.76 2.15
C SER A 121 -11.80 26.36 0.68
N SER A 122 -10.86 26.66 -0.21
CA SER A 122 -10.91 26.42 -1.65
C SER A 122 -10.06 25.25 -2.15
N ARG A 123 -9.33 24.54 -1.27
CA ARG A 123 -8.44 23.43 -1.65
C ARG A 123 -8.79 22.16 -0.91
N CYS A 124 -8.56 21.03 -1.58
CA CYS A 124 -8.69 19.71 -0.99
C CYS A 124 -7.37 18.94 -1.06
N SER A 125 -7.15 18.12 -0.03
CA SER A 125 -6.10 17.11 0.01
C SER A 125 -6.65 15.84 -0.62
N TYR A 126 -5.95 15.33 -1.62
CA TYR A 126 -6.35 14.16 -2.38
C TYR A 126 -5.36 13.03 -2.15
N TYR A 127 -5.86 11.80 -2.15
CA TYR A 127 -5.07 10.59 -2.33
C TYR A 127 -5.50 9.89 -3.61
N GLU A 128 -4.55 9.62 -4.51
CA GLU A 128 -4.75 8.75 -5.66
C GLU A 128 -3.84 7.54 -5.52
N SER A 129 -4.29 6.35 -5.94
CA SER A 129 -3.43 5.18 -6.05
C SER A 129 -3.52 4.63 -7.47
N THR A 130 -2.37 4.53 -8.11
CA THR A 130 -2.22 4.03 -9.48
C THR A 130 -1.14 2.96 -9.49
N SER A 131 -1.35 1.89 -10.23
CA SER A 131 -0.37 0.84 -10.43
C SER A 131 0.02 0.78 -11.91
N ALA A 132 1.30 0.55 -12.21
CA ALA A 132 1.79 0.23 -13.55
C ALA A 132 2.27 -1.21 -13.58
N VAL A 133 1.79 -2.03 -14.50
CA VAL A 133 2.26 -3.40 -14.70
C VAL A 133 3.68 -3.33 -15.28
N VAL A 134 4.63 -3.97 -14.60
CA VAL A 134 6.05 -3.96 -15.01
C VAL A 134 6.44 -5.38 -15.41
N PRO A 135 6.83 -5.62 -16.67
CA PRO A 135 7.31 -6.93 -17.08
C PRO A 135 8.53 -7.40 -16.27
N LEU A 136 8.61 -8.70 -16.01
CA LEU A 136 9.70 -9.29 -15.21
C LEU A 136 11.06 -9.06 -15.87
N GLU A 137 11.14 -9.15 -17.19
CA GLU A 137 12.35 -8.88 -17.96
C GLU A 137 12.86 -7.45 -17.78
N ILE A 138 11.97 -6.48 -17.59
CA ILE A 138 12.35 -5.10 -17.30
C ILE A 138 12.91 -5.00 -15.88
N LEU A 139 12.26 -5.64 -14.91
CA LEU A 139 12.72 -5.66 -13.52
C LEU A 139 14.08 -6.38 -13.38
N ALA A 140 14.26 -7.51 -14.04
CA ALA A 140 15.49 -8.29 -14.01
C ALA A 140 16.68 -7.52 -14.61
N ASN A 141 16.43 -6.68 -15.61
CA ASN A 141 17.45 -5.87 -16.27
C ASN A 141 17.63 -4.46 -15.64
N ALA A 142 16.87 -4.13 -14.59
CA ALA A 142 16.91 -2.83 -13.91
C ALA A 142 18.15 -2.68 -12.98
N SER A 143 19.34 -2.96 -13.52
CA SER A 143 20.62 -2.88 -12.80
C SER A 143 20.95 -1.47 -12.27
N ALA A 144 20.42 -0.43 -12.92
CA ALA A 144 20.51 0.97 -12.49
C ALA A 144 19.32 1.44 -11.64
N GLY A 145 18.43 0.52 -11.24
CA GLY A 145 17.14 0.83 -10.64
C GLY A 145 16.02 0.95 -11.67
N LEU A 146 14.81 1.22 -11.18
CA LEU A 146 13.61 1.34 -12.00
C LEU A 146 13.20 2.81 -12.09
N LYS A 147 12.94 3.32 -13.30
CA LYS A 147 12.42 4.66 -13.53
C LYS A 147 11.13 4.57 -14.34
N VAL A 148 10.04 5.11 -13.80
CA VAL A 148 8.73 5.09 -14.45
C VAL A 148 8.14 6.49 -14.43
N ARG A 149 7.83 7.04 -15.60
CA ARG A 149 7.13 8.32 -15.74
C ARG A 149 5.63 8.07 -15.71
N PHE A 150 4.96 8.54 -14.66
CA PHE A 150 3.50 8.60 -14.58
C PHE A 150 3.01 9.93 -15.13
N SER A 151 2.06 9.89 -16.06
CA SER A 151 1.44 11.08 -16.65
C SER A 151 -0.01 11.22 -16.19
N SER A 152 -0.43 12.47 -16.05
CA SER A 152 -1.74 12.90 -15.57
C SER A 152 -2.28 14.01 -16.49
N GLN A 153 -3.49 14.50 -16.21
CA GLN A 153 -4.06 15.62 -16.98
C GLN A 153 -3.30 16.93 -16.80
N GLN A 154 -2.54 17.06 -15.71
CA GLN A 154 -1.89 18.32 -15.32
C GLN A 154 -0.36 18.25 -15.40
N GLY A 155 0.22 17.11 -15.81
CA GLY A 155 1.65 16.98 -15.95
C GLY A 155 2.15 15.54 -15.86
N ALA A 156 3.42 15.36 -15.55
CA ALA A 156 4.01 14.06 -15.34
C ALA A 156 5.01 14.08 -14.19
N VAL A 157 5.15 12.94 -13.52
CA VAL A 157 6.08 12.74 -12.41
C VAL A 157 6.90 11.49 -12.70
N MET A 158 8.22 11.59 -12.51
CA MET A 158 9.12 10.44 -12.56
C MET A 158 9.17 9.78 -11.18
N VAL A 159 8.84 8.49 -11.13
CA VAL A 159 9.00 7.64 -9.95
C VAL A 159 10.27 6.82 -10.14
N GLU A 160 11.19 6.93 -9.19
CA GLU A 160 12.46 6.22 -9.23
C GLU A 160 12.59 5.27 -8.02
N LEU A 161 12.97 4.02 -8.29
CA LEU A 161 13.36 3.04 -7.29
C LEU A 161 14.86 2.71 -7.46
N PRO A 162 15.65 2.69 -6.37
CA PRO A 162 17.08 2.38 -6.46
C PRO A 162 17.31 0.91 -6.81
N ALA A 163 18.47 0.61 -7.41
CA ALA A 163 18.84 -0.74 -7.82
C ALA A 163 18.80 -1.76 -6.66
N SER A 164 19.29 -1.36 -5.48
CA SER A 164 19.29 -2.22 -4.28
C SER A 164 17.88 -2.65 -3.88
N TYR A 165 16.90 -1.76 -4.03
CA TYR A 165 15.50 -2.04 -3.74
C TYR A 165 14.90 -3.04 -4.72
N VAL A 166 15.14 -2.87 -6.03
CA VAL A 166 14.66 -3.80 -7.06
C VAL A 166 15.26 -5.19 -6.87
N LEU A 167 16.58 -5.26 -6.59
CA LEU A 167 17.26 -6.52 -6.31
C LEU A 167 16.70 -7.21 -5.05
N GLY A 168 16.46 -6.48 -3.97
CA GLY A 168 15.88 -7.03 -2.76
C GLY A 168 14.47 -7.58 -2.96
N TYR A 169 13.65 -6.86 -3.74
CA TYR A 169 12.34 -7.35 -4.15
C TYR A 169 12.45 -8.65 -4.96
N LEU A 170 13.30 -8.71 -5.98
CA LEU A 170 13.51 -9.91 -6.79
C LEU A 170 14.04 -11.09 -5.95
N GLN A 171 14.91 -10.83 -4.98
CA GLN A 171 15.41 -11.83 -4.03
C GLN A 171 14.28 -12.39 -3.16
N ALA A 172 13.38 -11.53 -2.65
CA ALA A 172 12.20 -11.98 -1.90
C ALA A 172 11.29 -12.85 -2.76
N MET A 173 11.04 -12.45 -4.00
CA MET A 173 10.24 -13.22 -4.95
C MET A 173 10.87 -14.58 -5.23
N SER A 174 12.16 -14.63 -5.55
CA SER A 174 12.89 -15.88 -5.80
C SER A 174 12.81 -16.82 -4.60
N THR A 175 13.03 -16.32 -3.39
CA THR A 175 12.92 -17.11 -2.15
C THR A 175 11.51 -17.63 -1.94
N ALA A 176 10.50 -16.77 -2.07
CA ALA A 176 9.11 -17.14 -1.79
C ALA A 176 8.49 -18.09 -2.83
N LEU A 177 9.07 -18.14 -4.04
CA LEU A 177 8.63 -18.99 -5.14
C LEU A 177 9.50 -20.26 -5.29
N GLY A 178 10.42 -20.52 -4.37
CA GLY A 178 11.26 -21.73 -4.40
C GLY A 178 12.34 -21.71 -5.48
N GLY A 179 12.85 -20.53 -5.85
CA GLY A 179 14.01 -20.36 -6.73
C GLY A 179 13.73 -20.46 -8.23
N ALA A 180 12.57 -20.99 -8.65
CA ALA A 180 12.20 -21.14 -10.05
C ALA A 180 11.22 -20.02 -10.49
N VAL A 181 11.74 -18.80 -10.67
CA VAL A 181 10.97 -17.75 -11.38
C VAL A 181 11.19 -17.96 -12.88
N THR A 182 10.52 -18.94 -13.46
CA THR A 182 10.47 -19.05 -14.92
C THR A 182 9.69 -17.85 -15.47
N PRO A 183 10.23 -17.09 -16.44
CA PRO A 183 9.46 -16.05 -17.12
C PRO A 183 8.22 -16.71 -17.71
N THR A 184 7.07 -16.45 -17.09
CA THR A 184 5.80 -16.99 -17.57
C THR A 184 5.52 -16.31 -18.89
N ALA A 185 5.31 -17.11 -19.95
CA ALA A 185 4.95 -16.61 -21.27
C ALA A 185 3.86 -15.53 -21.13
N ALA A 186 4.06 -14.38 -21.79
CA ALA A 186 3.26 -13.17 -21.65
C ALA A 186 1.78 -13.52 -21.42
N ALA A 187 1.31 -13.28 -20.19
CA ALA A 187 -0.07 -13.55 -19.84
C ALA A 187 -0.99 -12.85 -20.85
N PRO A 188 -2.09 -13.49 -21.30
CA PRO A 188 -3.00 -12.86 -22.25
C PRO A 188 -3.46 -11.52 -21.67
N ALA A 189 -3.27 -10.45 -22.45
CA ALA A 189 -3.46 -9.03 -22.08
C ALA A 189 -4.89 -8.63 -21.65
N SER A 190 -5.76 -9.58 -21.30
CA SER A 190 -7.19 -9.37 -21.12
C SER A 190 -7.68 -9.48 -19.67
N ARG A 191 -6.84 -9.89 -18.70
CA ARG A 191 -7.27 -9.98 -17.30
C ARG A 191 -6.14 -9.60 -16.36
N ILE A 192 -5.85 -8.30 -16.23
CA ILE A 192 -5.23 -7.86 -14.97
C ILE A 192 -6.24 -8.26 -13.88
N PRO A 193 -5.85 -9.10 -12.90
CA PRO A 193 -6.70 -9.33 -11.75
C PRO A 193 -7.04 -7.96 -11.18
N LYS A 194 -8.34 -7.66 -11.03
CA LYS A 194 -8.78 -6.42 -10.36
C LYS A 194 -7.94 -6.33 -9.10
N TRP A 195 -7.04 -5.34 -9.03
CA TRP A 195 -6.16 -5.18 -7.89
C TRP A 195 -7.08 -4.93 -6.71
N GLU A 196 -7.44 -6.00 -5.99
CA GLU A 196 -8.20 -5.89 -4.78
C GLU A 196 -7.36 -4.95 -3.93
N ALA A 197 -7.97 -3.82 -3.55
CA ALA A 197 -7.36 -2.95 -2.58
C ALA A 197 -7.11 -3.86 -1.38
N VAL A 198 -5.85 -4.24 -1.16
CA VAL A 198 -5.41 -4.90 0.07
C VAL A 198 -6.05 -4.06 1.15
N PRO A 199 -6.94 -4.61 2.01
CA PRO A 199 -7.69 -3.81 2.95
C PRO A 199 -6.70 -2.98 3.76
N THR A 200 -6.52 -1.72 3.35
CA THR A 200 -5.75 -0.77 4.12
C THR A 200 -6.62 -0.58 5.32
N ARG A 201 -6.17 -1.11 6.47
CA ARG A 201 -6.80 -0.91 7.78
C ARG A 201 -7.36 0.51 7.77
N PRO A 202 -8.69 0.70 7.85
CA PRO A 202 -9.31 1.96 7.50
C PRO A 202 -8.63 3.05 8.31
N ALA A 203 -7.92 3.93 7.62
CA ALA A 203 -7.26 5.08 8.21
C ALA A 203 -8.37 6.07 8.57
N GLY A 204 -9.03 5.82 9.70
CA GLY A 204 -10.12 6.64 10.20
C GLY A 204 -11.46 6.36 9.50
N GLN A 205 -12.33 5.63 10.18
CA GLN A 205 -13.78 5.86 10.09
C GLN A 205 -14.11 7.24 10.70
N ALA A 206 -13.56 8.31 10.12
CA ALA A 206 -13.90 9.70 10.46
C ALA A 206 -14.90 10.30 9.46
N GLY A 207 -15.18 9.62 8.35
CA GLY A 207 -16.02 10.15 7.25
C GLY A 207 -17.47 9.69 7.24
N GLU A 208 -17.81 8.54 7.83
CA GLU A 208 -19.17 7.96 7.72
C GLU A 208 -20.08 8.27 8.91
N VAL A 209 -19.67 9.19 9.77
CA VAL A 209 -20.50 9.79 10.82
C VAL A 209 -21.16 11.09 10.33
N ALA A 210 -20.69 11.65 9.20
CA ALA A 210 -21.03 13.00 8.77
C ALA A 210 -22.45 13.20 8.20
N ASN A 211 -23.23 12.14 7.98
CA ASN A 211 -24.61 12.25 7.48
C ASN A 211 -25.69 11.63 8.38
N LYS A 212 -25.33 11.02 9.52
CA LYS A 212 -26.35 10.58 10.49
C LYS A 212 -26.70 11.76 11.40
N SER A 213 -27.99 12.06 11.54
CA SER A 213 -28.43 13.08 12.50
C SER A 213 -27.98 12.70 13.91
N LYS A 214 -27.76 13.68 14.80
CA LYS A 214 -27.40 13.41 16.20
C LYS A 214 -28.39 12.45 16.86
N GLU A 215 -29.67 12.53 16.50
CA GLU A 215 -30.73 11.65 16.98
C GLU A 215 -30.52 10.20 16.54
N GLN A 216 -30.16 9.95 15.28
CA GLN A 216 -29.83 8.61 14.80
C GLN A 216 -28.62 8.02 15.52
N GLN A 217 -27.60 8.84 15.79
CA GLN A 217 -26.40 8.40 16.52
C GLN A 217 -26.72 8.03 17.97
N LEU A 218 -27.60 8.80 18.63
CA LEU A 218 -28.07 8.49 19.99
C LEU A 218 -28.93 7.23 20.01
N GLN A 219 -29.79 7.03 19.02
CA GLN A 219 -30.63 5.84 18.90
C GLN A 219 -29.78 4.57 18.68
N GLU A 220 -28.74 4.65 17.84
CA GLU A 220 -27.77 3.56 17.66
C GLU A 220 -27.03 3.25 18.97
N LEU A 221 -26.59 4.29 19.69
CA LEU A 221 -25.91 4.12 20.98
C LEU A 221 -26.78 3.41 22.02
N GLN A 222 -28.08 3.74 22.06
CA GLN A 222 -29.05 3.08 22.95
C GLN A 222 -29.37 1.64 22.53
N SER A 223 -29.35 1.36 21.23
CA SER A 223 -29.65 0.02 20.70
C SER A 223 -28.49 -0.98 20.80
N THR A 224 -27.28 -0.50 21.12
CA THR A 224 -26.07 -1.32 21.20
C THR A 224 -26.02 -2.08 22.53
N GLN A 225 -26.27 -3.38 22.50
CA GLN A 225 -26.16 -4.24 23.69
C GLN A 225 -24.70 -4.50 24.09
N GLY A 226 -24.44 -4.61 25.39
CA GLY A 226 -23.12 -5.01 25.94
C GLY A 226 -22.09 -3.89 26.08
N LEU A 227 -22.47 -2.63 25.91
CA LEU A 227 -21.59 -1.50 26.22
C LEU A 227 -21.37 -1.38 27.73
N SER A 228 -20.11 -1.22 28.15
CA SER A 228 -19.80 -0.80 29.51
C SER A 228 -20.30 0.64 29.74
N TYR A 229 -20.62 0.97 30.98
CA TYR A 229 -21.11 2.31 31.34
C TYR A 229 -20.12 3.42 30.95
N GLU A 230 -18.82 3.17 31.13
CA GLU A 230 -17.75 4.10 30.78
C GLU A 230 -17.68 4.35 29.26
N GLU A 231 -17.85 3.31 28.45
CA GLU A 231 -17.80 3.44 27.00
C GLU A 231 -19.06 4.12 26.45
N TYR A 232 -20.23 3.88 27.07
CA TYR A 232 -21.46 4.61 26.78
C TYR A 232 -21.28 6.12 27.01
N GLN A 233 -20.77 6.51 28.19
CA GLN A 233 -20.54 7.91 28.55
C GLN A 233 -19.58 8.59 27.57
N ARG A 234 -18.48 7.92 27.21
CA ARG A 234 -17.49 8.44 26.26
C ARG A 234 -18.12 8.68 24.88
N ARG A 235 -18.91 7.74 24.35
CA ARG A 235 -19.57 7.88 23.05
C ARG A 235 -20.65 8.97 23.08
N TYR A 236 -21.38 9.08 24.19
CA TYR A 236 -22.39 10.12 24.38
C TYR A 236 -21.78 11.54 24.35
N GLN A 237 -20.67 11.76 25.07
CA GLN A 237 -19.96 13.06 25.06
C GLN A 237 -19.49 13.45 23.66
N LEU A 238 -18.96 12.49 22.88
CA LEU A 238 -18.55 12.71 21.50
C LEU A 238 -19.72 13.14 20.59
N ILE A 239 -20.91 12.52 20.75
CA ILE A 239 -22.11 12.88 19.97
C ILE A 239 -22.64 14.27 20.38
N MET A 240 -22.58 14.58 21.67
CA MET A 240 -23.05 15.87 22.22
C MET A 240 -22.06 17.02 21.98
N GLY A 241 -20.80 16.73 21.66
CA GLY A 241 -19.75 17.73 21.44
C GLY A 241 -19.23 18.36 22.73
N GLN A 242 -19.20 17.58 23.82
CA GLN A 242 -18.66 17.97 25.14
C GLN A 242 -17.22 17.51 25.35
#